data_AF-A0A0S2S9N7-F1
#
_entry.id   AF-A0A0S2S9N7-F1
#
_cell.length_a   1.000
_cell.length_b   1.000
_cell.length_c   1.000
_cell.angle_alpha   90.00
_cell.angle_beta   90.00
_cell.angle_gamma   90.00
#
_symmetry.space_group_name_H-M   'P 1'
#
loop_
_entity.id
_entity.type
_entity.pdbx_description
1 polymer ?
#
loop_
_entity_poly.entity_id
_entity_poly.type
_entity_poly.pdbx_seq_one_letter_code
_entity_poly.pdbx_strand_id
1 'polypeptide(L)'
;MNPVLHQYIAGLEFSGDLFLDVEKLFNKHSAEATWVHCTKVAHEAKALALQFHADPVIAERAGWLHDIGTIIPNEDKVAVAQALHIPILEEELAFPYILHQKLSREMAIQIFGRV
;
A
#
# COMPACT_ATOMS: atom_id res chain seq x y z
N MET A 1 -7.95 -13.43 -0.12
CA MET A 1 -7.32 -12.45 -1.04
C MET A 1 -7.93 -12.62 -2.42
N ASN A 2 -8.28 -11.52 -3.08
CA ASN A 2 -8.84 -11.52 -4.43
C ASN A 2 -7.76 -11.97 -5.45
N PRO A 3 -8.09 -12.86 -6.42
CA PRO A 3 -7.12 -13.36 -7.41
C PRO A 3 -6.41 -12.28 -8.21
N VAL A 4 -7.03 -11.10 -8.43
CA VAL A 4 -6.41 -9.99 -9.18
C VAL A 4 -5.11 -9.48 -8.52
N LEU A 5 -4.98 -9.66 -7.19
CA LEU A 5 -3.79 -9.25 -6.46
C LEU A 5 -2.65 -10.29 -6.51
N HIS A 6 -2.94 -11.54 -6.88
CA HIS A 6 -1.96 -12.62 -6.85
C HIS A 6 -0.74 -12.32 -7.73
N GLN A 7 -0.94 -11.74 -8.91
CA GLN A 7 0.15 -11.41 -9.82
C GLN A 7 1.16 -10.42 -9.23
N TYR A 8 0.69 -9.51 -8.35
CA TYR A 8 1.55 -8.51 -7.73
C TYR A 8 2.36 -9.05 -6.55
N ILE A 9 1.97 -10.19 -5.97
CA ILE A 9 2.71 -10.81 -4.85
C ILE A 9 3.31 -12.19 -5.19
N ALA A 10 3.09 -12.69 -6.40
CA ALA A 10 3.56 -14.01 -6.81
C ALA A 10 5.07 -14.17 -6.61
N GLY A 11 5.48 -15.25 -5.96
CA GLY A 11 6.88 -15.53 -5.65
C GLY A 11 7.46 -14.78 -4.45
N LEU A 12 6.66 -13.99 -3.72
CA LEU A 12 7.07 -13.46 -2.42
C LEU A 12 6.81 -14.47 -1.31
N GLU A 13 7.79 -14.61 -0.42
CA GLU A 13 7.65 -15.31 0.85
C GLU A 13 7.65 -14.29 1.99
N PHE A 14 6.48 -14.10 2.59
CA PHE A 14 6.29 -13.18 3.71
C PHE A 14 6.75 -13.83 5.02
N SER A 15 7.60 -13.12 5.78
CA SER A 15 8.14 -13.60 7.05
C SER A 15 7.21 -13.34 8.24
N GLY A 16 6.17 -12.52 8.06
CA GLY A 16 5.28 -12.04 9.13
C GLY A 16 5.82 -10.79 9.83
N ASP A 17 7.00 -10.31 9.43
CA ASP A 17 7.53 -9.01 9.84
C ASP A 17 7.07 -7.97 8.81
N LEU A 18 6.17 -7.09 9.22
CA LEU A 18 5.53 -6.15 8.30
C LEU A 18 6.53 -5.23 7.59
N PHE A 19 7.57 -4.78 8.28
CA PHE A 19 8.55 -3.88 7.69
C PHE A 19 9.32 -4.59 6.57
N LEU A 20 9.85 -5.78 6.86
CA LEU A 20 10.61 -6.58 5.89
C LEU A 20 9.73 -7.03 4.72
N ASP A 21 8.46 -7.36 5.00
CA ASP A 21 7.54 -7.85 3.98
C ASP A 21 7.06 -6.75 3.03
N VAL A 22 6.87 -5.53 3.53
CA VAL A 22 6.59 -4.36 2.68
C VAL A 22 7.82 -3.95 1.88
N GLU A 23 9.02 -4.00 2.47
CA GLU A 23 10.28 -3.78 1.74
C GLU A 23 10.45 -4.77 0.57
N LYS A 24 10.26 -6.07 0.83
CA LYS A 24 10.30 -7.11 -0.21
C LYS A 24 9.29 -6.84 -1.33
N LEU A 25 8.08 -6.39 -0.98
CA LEU A 25 7.04 -6.05 -1.94
C LEU A 25 7.52 -4.92 -2.87
N PHE A 26 8.03 -3.81 -2.33
CA PHE A 26 8.53 -2.71 -3.16
C PHE A 26 9.75 -3.11 -4.00
N ASN A 27 10.70 -3.87 -3.44
CA ASN A 27 11.88 -4.34 -4.17
C ASN A 27 11.51 -5.22 -5.38
N LYS A 28 10.50 -6.09 -5.23
CA LYS A 28 9.99 -6.92 -6.34
C LYS A 28 9.51 -6.09 -7.54
N HIS A 29 9.00 -4.89 -7.29
CA HIS A 29 8.44 -4.00 -8.31
C HIS A 29 9.38 -2.84 -8.68
N SER A 30 10.66 -2.92 -8.30
CA SER A 30 11.66 -1.86 -8.55
C SER A 30 11.17 -0.47 -8.09
N ALA A 31 10.51 -0.45 -6.93
CA ALA A 31 9.88 0.72 -6.34
C ALA A 31 10.56 1.14 -5.03
N GLU A 32 11.89 0.96 -4.95
CA GLU A 32 12.72 1.25 -3.77
C GLU A 32 12.62 2.72 -3.35
N ALA A 33 12.46 3.63 -4.31
CA ALA A 33 12.26 5.05 -4.03
C ALA A 33 10.98 5.32 -3.23
N THR A 34 9.88 4.63 -3.58
CA THR A 34 8.61 4.71 -2.84
C THR A 34 8.76 4.09 -1.45
N TRP A 35 9.49 2.98 -1.32
CA TRP A 35 9.79 2.41 -0.01
C TRP A 35 10.55 3.38 0.92
N VAL A 36 11.59 4.04 0.41
CA VAL A 36 12.33 5.07 1.15
C VAL A 36 11.44 6.26 1.51
N HIS A 37 10.47 6.62 0.67
CA HIS A 37 9.45 7.61 1.00
C HIS A 37 8.55 7.13 2.16
N CYS A 38 7.94 5.95 2.04
CA CYS A 38 7.05 5.37 3.05
C CYS A 38 7.72 5.23 4.43
N THR A 39 8.98 4.81 4.48
CA THR A 39 9.73 4.70 5.75
C THR A 39 9.92 6.05 6.44
N LYS A 40 10.21 7.12 5.69
CA LYS A 40 10.29 8.49 6.24
C LYS A 40 8.93 8.96 6.75
N VAL A 41 7.86 8.74 5.98
CA VAL A 41 6.49 9.07 6.38
C VAL A 41 6.08 8.30 7.63
N ALA A 42 6.41 7.03 7.73
CA ALA A 42 6.11 6.21 8.91
C ALA A 42 6.82 6.71 10.17
N HIS A 43 8.09 7.09 10.08
CA HIS A 43 8.81 7.68 11.20
C HIS A 43 8.20 9.01 11.65
N GLU A 44 7.83 9.88 10.71
CA GLU A 44 7.17 11.15 11.03
C GLU A 44 5.77 10.92 11.63
N ALA A 45 4.98 10.02 11.04
CA ALA A 45 3.65 9.66 11.53
C ALA A 45 3.70 9.14 12.97
N LYS A 46 4.69 8.31 13.31
CA LYS A 46 4.96 7.85 14.67
C LYS A 46 5.31 8.99 15.62
N ALA A 47 6.17 9.91 15.21
CA ALA A 47 6.56 11.06 16.00
C ALA A 47 5.35 11.96 16.32
N LEU A 48 4.53 12.25 15.30
CA LEU A 48 3.28 13.00 15.45
C LEU A 48 2.28 12.27 16.35
N ALA A 49 2.15 10.95 16.21
CA ALA A 49 1.26 10.16 17.07
C ALA A 49 1.66 10.23 18.55
N LEU A 50 2.97 10.17 18.85
CA LEU A 50 3.47 10.38 20.21
C LEU A 50 3.17 11.79 20.73
N GLN A 51 3.38 12.82 19.89
CA GLN A 51 3.14 14.22 20.24
C GLN A 51 1.67 14.52 20.51
N PHE A 52 0.76 13.95 19.72
CA PHE A 52 -0.67 14.22 19.78
C PHE A 52 -1.48 13.12 20.49
N HIS A 53 -0.80 12.22 21.21
CA HIS A 53 -1.41 11.14 22.00
C HIS A 53 -2.31 10.17 21.20
N ALA A 54 -1.93 9.87 19.95
CA ALA A 54 -2.49 8.79 19.15
C ALA A 54 -1.63 7.51 19.28
N ASP A 55 -2.10 6.38 18.74
CA ASP A 55 -1.35 5.12 18.75
C ASP A 55 -0.14 5.19 17.80
N PRO A 56 1.11 5.17 18.32
CA PRO A 56 2.32 5.31 17.50
C PRO A 56 2.61 4.07 16.65
N VAL A 57 2.18 2.88 17.08
CA VAL A 57 2.41 1.63 16.34
C VAL A 57 1.48 1.60 15.13
N ILE A 58 0.21 1.97 15.30
CA ILE A 58 -0.74 2.05 14.18
C ILE A 58 -0.29 3.13 13.18
N ALA A 59 0.17 4.29 13.65
CA ALA A 59 0.63 5.37 12.77
C ALA A 59 1.86 4.97 11.93
N GLU A 60 2.83 4.30 12.53
CA GLU A 60 4.02 3.81 11.83
C GLU A 60 3.64 2.78 10.76
N ARG A 61 2.80 1.80 11.12
CA ARG A 61 2.31 0.77 10.18
C ARG A 61 1.51 1.37 9.04
N ALA A 62 0.68 2.39 9.32
CA ALA A 62 -0.06 3.13 8.29
C ALA A 62 0.90 3.80 7.31
N GLY A 63 1.96 4.44 7.80
CA GLY A 63 2.97 5.09 6.97
C GLY A 63 3.70 4.12 6.04
N TRP A 64 4.05 2.92 6.50
CA TRP A 64 4.65 1.90 5.64
C TRP A 64 3.70 1.44 4.52
N LEU A 65 2.41 1.35 4.81
CA LEU A 65 1.41 0.75 3.91
C LEU A 65 0.71 1.75 2.98
N HIS A 66 0.79 3.06 3.23
CA HIS A 66 -0.10 4.03 2.58
C HIS A 66 0.01 4.07 1.04
N ASP A 67 1.20 3.76 0.50
CA ASP A 67 1.50 3.84 -0.93
C ASP A 67 1.77 2.47 -1.59
N ILE A 68 1.45 1.35 -0.94
CA ILE A 68 1.68 0.02 -1.54
C ILE A 68 0.87 -0.20 -2.83
N GLY A 69 -0.24 0.50 -3.03
CA GLY A 69 -1.02 0.49 -4.28
C GLY A 69 -0.32 1.17 -5.47
N THR A 70 0.81 1.84 -5.24
CA THR A 70 1.63 2.45 -6.31
C THR A 70 2.33 1.38 -7.15
N ILE A 71 2.57 0.17 -6.63
CA ILE A 71 3.21 -0.93 -7.38
C ILE A 71 2.38 -1.43 -8.56
N ILE A 72 1.06 -1.19 -8.55
CA ILE A 72 0.17 -1.54 -9.66
C ILE A 72 0.45 -0.55 -10.80
N PRO A 73 0.79 -0.98 -12.03
CA PRO A 73 0.97 -0.10 -13.18
C PRO A 73 -0.24 0.81 -13.40
N ASN A 74 -0.01 2.04 -13.87
CA ASN A 74 -1.07 3.05 -13.96
C ASN A 74 -2.20 2.62 -14.90
N GLU A 75 -1.85 1.94 -15.99
CA GLU A 75 -2.74 1.32 -16.97
C GLU A 75 -3.64 0.22 -16.38
N ASP A 76 -3.21 -0.43 -15.30
CA ASP A 76 -3.94 -1.52 -14.67
C ASP A 76 -4.85 -1.04 -13.53
N LYS A 77 -4.59 0.14 -12.95
CA LYS A 77 -5.24 0.59 -11.71
C LYS A 77 -6.77 0.57 -11.78
N VAL A 78 -7.35 0.99 -12.90
CA VAL A 78 -8.81 1.00 -13.10
C VAL A 78 -9.35 -0.43 -13.13
N ALA A 79 -8.74 -1.32 -13.91
CA ALA A 79 -9.18 -2.71 -14.03
C ALA A 79 -9.05 -3.47 -12.69
N VAL A 80 -7.94 -3.24 -11.97
CA VAL A 80 -7.74 -3.83 -10.64
C VAL A 80 -8.76 -3.29 -9.63
N ALA A 81 -9.01 -1.98 -9.62
CA ALA A 81 -10.00 -1.38 -8.74
C ALA A 81 -11.42 -1.93 -9.01
N GLN A 82 -11.80 -2.10 -10.28
CA GLN A 82 -13.07 -2.73 -10.67
C GLN A 82 -13.17 -4.18 -10.19
N ALA A 83 -12.11 -4.98 -10.38
CA ALA A 83 -12.05 -6.37 -9.94
C ALA A 83 -12.11 -6.53 -8.41
N LEU A 84 -11.67 -5.50 -7.67
CA LEU A 84 -11.77 -5.41 -6.21
C LEU A 84 -13.10 -4.81 -5.74
N HIS A 85 -14.01 -4.45 -6.64
CA HIS A 85 -15.27 -3.75 -6.34
C HIS A 85 -15.07 -2.42 -5.60
N ILE A 86 -13.94 -1.75 -5.86
CA ILE A 86 -13.67 -0.41 -5.33
C ILE A 86 -14.51 0.60 -6.14
N PRO A 87 -15.29 1.48 -5.49
CA PRO A 87 -15.97 2.57 -6.17
C PRO A 87 -14.96 3.54 -6.81
N ILE A 88 -15.11 3.79 -8.11
CA ILE A 88 -14.25 4.67 -8.91
C ILE A 88 -15.01 5.94 -9.24
N LEU A 89 -14.41 7.09 -8.93
CA LEU A 89 -14.93 8.42 -9.27
C LEU A 89 -14.55 8.81 -10.71
N GLU A 90 -15.23 9.82 -11.25
CA GLU A 90 -14.93 10.33 -12.60
C GLU A 90 -13.50 10.88 -12.69
N GLU A 91 -13.03 11.56 -11.65
CA GLU A 91 -11.67 12.09 -11.57
C GLU A 91 -10.61 10.99 -11.49
N GLU A 92 -10.95 9.87 -10.85
CA GLU A 92 -10.08 8.69 -10.78
C GLU A 92 -10.04 7.93 -12.11
N LEU A 93 -11.09 8.00 -12.94
CA LEU A 93 -11.03 7.52 -14.34
C LEU A 93 -10.22 8.46 -15.22
N ALA A 94 -10.38 9.78 -15.05
CA ALA A 94 -9.65 10.80 -15.79
C ALA A 94 -8.15 10.82 -15.43
N PHE A 95 -7.81 10.51 -14.18
CA PHE A 95 -6.44 10.43 -13.69
C PHE A 95 -6.22 9.16 -12.83
N PRO A 96 -6.00 7.99 -13.45
CA PRO A 96 -5.91 6.70 -12.74
C PRO A 96 -4.90 6.63 -11.60
N TYR A 97 -3.86 7.46 -11.65
CA TYR A 97 -2.78 7.41 -10.66
C TYR A 97 -3.28 7.62 -9.23
N ILE A 98 -4.30 8.47 -9.02
CA ILE A 98 -4.87 8.73 -7.68
C ILE A 98 -5.69 7.57 -7.11
N LEU A 99 -5.92 6.49 -7.87
CA LEU A 99 -6.49 5.25 -7.31
C LEU A 99 -5.54 4.52 -6.37
N HIS A 100 -4.24 4.83 -6.37
CA HIS A 100 -3.27 4.13 -5.52
C HIS A 100 -3.70 4.14 -4.05
N GLN A 101 -4.28 5.22 -3.51
CA GLN A 101 -4.68 5.27 -2.10
C GLN A 101 -5.79 4.25 -1.75
N LYS A 102 -6.80 4.07 -2.61
CA LYS A 102 -7.86 3.06 -2.40
C LYS A 102 -7.31 1.65 -2.58
N LEU A 103 -6.45 1.46 -3.57
CA LEU A 103 -5.77 0.20 -3.83
C LEU A 103 -4.86 -0.18 -2.66
N SER A 104 -4.09 0.76 -2.11
CA SER A 104 -3.25 0.57 -0.93
C SER A 104 -4.07 0.07 0.25
N ARG A 105 -5.23 0.68 0.50
CA ARG A 105 -6.13 0.24 1.58
C ARG A 105 -6.59 -1.22 1.38
N GLU A 106 -7.05 -1.58 0.18
CA GLU A 106 -7.49 -2.95 -0.10
C GLU A 106 -6.33 -3.96 -0.03
N MET A 107 -5.17 -3.60 -0.55
CA MET A 107 -3.95 -4.42 -0.45
C MET A 107 -3.52 -4.62 1.01
N ALA A 108 -3.55 -3.57 1.83
CA ALA A 108 -3.19 -3.65 3.25
C ALA A 108 -4.07 -4.65 4.00
N ILE A 109 -5.38 -4.62 3.74
CA ILE A 109 -6.34 -5.56 4.33
C ILE A 109 -6.09 -6.99 3.84
N GLN A 110 -5.95 -7.17 2.53
CA GLN A 110 -5.97 -8.51 1.94
C GLN A 110 -4.62 -9.24 1.99
N ILE A 111 -3.50 -8.51 2.05
CA ILE A 111 -2.14 -9.07 2.06
C ILE A 111 -1.57 -9.10 3.49
N PHE A 112 -1.79 -8.03 4.26
CA PHE A 112 -1.17 -7.85 5.59
C PHE A 112 -2.16 -7.91 6.76
N GLY A 113 -3.44 -8.16 6.48
CA GLY A 113 -4.48 -8.43 7.49
C GLY A 113 -5.11 -7.20 8.14
N ARG A 114 -4.45 -6.02 8.12
CA ARG A 114 -4.95 -4.65 8.44
C ARG A 114 -3.77 -3.71 8.75
N VAL A 115 -4.05 -2.41 8.81
CA VAL A 115 -3.20 -1.38 9.45
C VAL A 115 -3.26 -1.50 10.96
#